data_AF-A0A022PC70-F1
#
_entry.id   AF-A0A022PC70-F1
#
_cell.length_a   1.000
_cell.length_b   1.000
_cell.length_c   1.000
_cell.angle_alpha   90.00
_cell.angle_beta   90.00
_cell.angle_gamma   90.00
#
_symmetry.space_group_name_H-M   'P 1'
#
loop_
_entity.id
_entity.type
_entity.pdbx_description
1 polymer ?
#
loop_
_entity_poly.entity_id
_entity_poly.type
_entity_poly.pdbx_seq_one_letter_code
_entity_poly.pdbx_strand_id
1 'polypeptide(L)' 'MVLMCHFGVTRKTVLNAEKGKVKLEIFVAIMAALNLTEQLNLFLPKQSISPIQLAKLQGKKRQRASSLRKNDIEEDTPEW' A
#
# COMPACT_ATOMS: atom_id res chain seq x y z
N MET A 1 10.04 -16.11 -26.65
CA MET A 1 9.75 -15.05 -27.64
C MET A 1 8.29 -14.57 -27.58
N VAL A 2 7.31 -15.46 -27.37
CA VAL A 2 5.87 -15.11 -27.28
C VAL A 2 5.52 -14.11 -26.17
N LEU A 3 6.13 -14.25 -24.98
CA LEU A 3 5.94 -13.32 -23.86
C LEU A 3 6.32 -11.85 -24.18
N MET A 4 7.27 -11.65 -25.10
CA MET A 4 7.80 -10.32 -25.41
C MET A 4 6.81 -9.46 -26.22
N CYS A 5 5.97 -10.10 -27.05
CA CYS A 5 4.91 -9.41 -27.81
C CYS A 5 3.77 -8.93 -26.89
N HIS A 6 3.49 -9.62 -25.78
CA HIS A 6 2.41 -9.27 -24.88
C HIS A 6 2.69 -7.99 -24.08
N PHE A 7 3.95 -7.78 -23.69
CA PHE A 7 4.38 -6.63 -22.88
C PHE A 7 4.98 -5.48 -23.69
N GLY A 8 4.92 -5.56 -25.04
CA GLY A 8 5.37 -4.47 -25.92
C GLY A 8 6.86 -4.15 -25.80
N VAL A 9 7.70 -5.12 -25.43
CA VAL A 9 9.15 -4.94 -25.26
C VAL A 9 9.89 -5.39 -26.52
N THR A 10 10.95 -4.68 -26.92
CA THR A 10 11.72 -5.02 -28.12
C THR A 10 12.89 -5.96 -27.76
N ARG A 11 13.37 -6.79 -28.70
CA ARG A 11 14.51 -7.68 -28.44
C ARG A 11 15.76 -6.95 -27.92
N LYS A 12 15.97 -5.72 -28.39
CA LYS A 12 17.05 -4.83 -27.96
C LYS A 12 16.93 -4.38 -26.50
N THR A 13 15.72 -4.19 -25.97
CA THR A 13 15.54 -3.78 -24.57
C THR A 13 15.86 -4.93 -23.62
N VAL A 14 15.57 -6.17 -24.01
CA VAL A 14 15.95 -7.37 -23.24
C VAL A 14 17.48 -7.53 -23.19
N LEU A 15 18.15 -7.42 -24.34
CA LEU A 15 19.62 -7.47 -24.40
C LEU A 15 20.30 -6.37 -23.57
N ASN A 16 19.69 -5.19 -23.49
CA ASN A 16 20.20 -4.10 -22.65
C ASN A 16 19.90 -4.35 -21.16
N ALA A 17 18.76 -4.97 -20.83
CA ALA A 17 18.42 -5.38 -19.48
C ALA A 17 19.39 -6.42 -18.93
N GLU A 18 19.80 -7.40 -19.74
CA GLU A 18 20.85 -8.37 -19.38
C GLU A 18 22.20 -7.70 -19.08
N LYS A 19 22.47 -6.55 -19.70
CA LYS A 19 23.67 -5.73 -19.46
C LYS A 19 23.48 -4.69 -18.35
N GLY A 20 22.36 -4.71 -17.62
CA GLY A 20 22.05 -3.79 -16.53
C GLY A 20 21.66 -2.37 -16.95
N LYS A 21 21.43 -2.11 -18.24
CA LYS A 21 21.05 -0.80 -18.77
C LYS A 21 19.57 -0.78 -19.16
N VAL A 22 18.68 -0.59 -18.20
CA VAL A 22 17.24 -0.51 -18.48
C VAL A 22 16.51 0.43 -17.52
N LYS A 23 15.41 1.02 -17.96
CA LYS A 23 14.53 1.83 -17.09
C LYS A 23 13.71 0.92 -16.18
N LEU A 24 13.40 1.38 -14.98
CA LEU A 24 12.64 0.60 -13.98
C LEU A 24 11.30 0.09 -14.52
N GLU A 25 10.55 0.91 -15.26
CA GLU A 25 9.25 0.51 -15.85
C GLU A 25 9.38 -0.73 -16.74
N ILE A 26 10.40 -0.74 -17.61
CA ILE A 26 10.68 -1.85 -18.53
C ILE A 26 11.20 -3.07 -17.75
N PHE A 27 12.00 -2.85 -16.71
CA PHE A 27 12.48 -3.92 -15.83
C PHE A 27 11.31 -4.64 -15.14
N VAL A 28 10.37 -3.88 -14.57
CA VAL A 28 9.16 -4.41 -13.93
C VAL A 28 8.28 -5.15 -14.93
N ALA A 29 8.12 -4.62 -16.15
CA ALA A 29 7.38 -5.31 -17.21
C ALA A 29 8.02 -6.66 -17.59
N ILE A 30 9.36 -6.72 -17.67
CA ILE A 30 10.08 -7.97 -17.94
C ILE A 30 9.91 -8.96 -16.79
N MET A 31 10.02 -8.52 -15.53
CA MET A 31 9.78 -9.39 -14.37
C MET A 31 8.34 -9.91 -14.31
N ALA A 32 7.35 -9.08 -14.63
CA ALA A 32 5.95 -9.49 -14.74
C ALA A 32 5.75 -10.53 -15.85
N ALA A 33 6.38 -10.35 -17.01
CA ALA A 33 6.34 -11.32 -18.10
C ALA A 33 6.94 -12.68 -17.72
N LEU A 34 7.93 -12.69 -16.83
CA LEU A 34 8.58 -13.91 -16.35
C LEU A 34 7.93 -14.48 -15.09
N ASN A 35 6.83 -13.89 -14.58
CA ASN A 35 6.22 -14.22 -13.28
C ASN A 35 7.22 -14.17 -12.10
N LEU A 36 8.23 -13.31 -12.16
CA LEU A 36 9.24 -13.10 -11.11
C LEU A 36 8.92 -11.90 -10.21
N THR A 37 7.64 -11.52 -10.13
CA THR A 37 7.20 -10.38 -9.32
C THR A 37 7.39 -10.60 -7.82
N GLU A 38 7.49 -11.85 -7.36
CA GLU A 38 7.72 -12.13 -5.95
C GLU A 38 9.09 -11.64 -5.45
N GLN A 39 10.11 -11.63 -6.31
CA GLN A 39 11.42 -11.06 -5.98
C GLN A 39 11.32 -9.56 -5.65
N LEU A 40 10.33 -8.85 -6.20
CA LEU A 40 10.12 -7.43 -5.85
C LEU A 40 9.71 -7.26 -4.39
N ASN A 41 9.11 -8.25 -3.74
CA ASN A 41 8.77 -8.16 -2.32
C ASN A 41 10.04 -8.15 -1.43
N LEU A 42 11.14 -8.76 -1.89
CA LEU A 42 12.44 -8.71 -1.21
C LEU A 42 13.11 -7.35 -1.39
N PHE A 43 12.93 -6.73 -2.56
CA PHE A 43 13.47 -5.41 -2.85
C PHE A 43 12.65 -4.27 -2.24
N LEU A 44 11.32 -4.41 -2.22
CA LEU A 44 10.35 -3.45 -1.72
C LEU A 44 9.51 -4.10 -0.62
N PRO A 45 10.02 -4.14 0.63
CA PRO A 45 9.25 -4.69 1.74
C PRO A 45 7.94 -3.91 1.90
N LYS A 46 6.89 -4.62 2.34
CA LYS A 46 5.57 -4.02 2.56
C LYS A 46 5.70 -2.85 3.54
N GLN A 47 5.33 -1.66 3.09
CA GLN A 47 5.38 -0.46 3.91
C GLN A 47 4.28 -0.52 4.98
N SER A 48 4.69 -0.53 6.24
CA SER A 48 3.77 -0.35 7.37
C SER A 48 3.26 1.09 7.37
N ILE A 49 1.95 1.24 7.41
CA ILE A 49 1.32 2.56 7.48
C ILE A 49 1.62 3.21 8.84
N SER A 50 2.07 4.46 8.82
CA SER A 50 2.34 5.21 10.05
C SER A 50 1.03 5.55 10.80
N PRO A 51 1.06 5.72 12.13
CA PRO A 51 -0.12 6.10 12.92
C PRO A 51 -0.80 7.37 12.41
N ILE A 52 -0.02 8.32 11.88
CA ILE A 52 -0.56 9.54 11.28
C ILE A 52 -1.22 9.31 9.92
N GLN A 53 -0.75 8.34 9.14
CA GLN A 53 -1.42 7.91 7.92
C GLN A 53 -2.72 7.15 8.22
N LEU A 54 -2.79 6.35 9.30
CA LEU A 54 -4.05 5.74 9.77
C LEU A 54 -5.06 6.81 10.17
N ALA A 55 -4.63 7.81 10.95
CA ALA A 55 -5.50 8.91 11.35
C ALA A 55 -6.04 9.69 10.14
N LYS A 56 -5.22 9.89 9.09
CA LYS A 56 -5.64 10.50 7.83
C LYS A 56 -6.63 9.62 7.05
N LEU A 57 -6.42 8.30 7.01
CA LEU A 57 -7.29 7.34 6.31
C LEU A 57 -8.63 7.10 7.03
N GLN A 58 -8.67 7.18 8.36
CA GLN A 58 -9.90 7.01 9.15
C GLN A 58 -10.93 8.14 8.94
N GLY A 59 -10.54 9.23 8.26
CA GLY A 59 -11.42 10.37 7.99
C GLY A 59 -11.87 11.10 9.26
N LYS A 60 -12.68 12.16 9.11
CA LYS A 60 -13.31 12.81 10.27
C LYS A 60 -14.46 11.93 10.77
N LYS A 61 -14.33 11.38 11.98
CA LYS A 61 -15.49 10.81 12.70
C LYS A 61 -16.55 11.91 12.85
N ARG A 62 -17.74 11.72 12.26
CA ARG A 62 -18.86 12.63 12.44
C ARG A 62 -19.25 12.62 13.91
N GLN A 63 -19.00 13.72 14.60
CA GLN A 63 -19.55 13.98 15.93
C GLN A 63 -21.04 14.29 15.73
N ARG A 64 -21.92 13.48 16.32
CA ARG A 64 -23.36 13.75 16.28
C ARG A 64 -23.65 14.88 17.27
N ALA A 65 -24.38 15.90 16.83
CA ALA A 65 -24.94 16.94 17.69
C ALA A 65 -26.16 16.44 18.49
N SER A 66 -26.19 15.17 18.89
CA SER A 66 -27.14 14.73 19.91
C SER A 66 -26.57 15.18 21.24
N SER A 67 -27.32 15.98 21.98
CA SER A 67 -27.01 16.19 23.39
C SER A 67 -26.92 14.80 24.03
N LEU A 68 -25.78 14.53 24.66
CA LEU A 68 -25.68 13.41 25.58
C LEU A 68 -26.75 13.69 26.65
N ARG A 69 -27.86 12.95 26.64
CA ARG A 69 -28.74 12.95 27.82
C ARG A 69 -27.85 12.45 28.95
N LYS A 70 -27.50 13.37 29.85
CA LYS A 70 -27.12 13.03 31.22
C LYS A 70 -28.29 12.18 31.72
N ASN A 71 -28.10 10.87 31.82
CA ASN A 71 -28.86 10.15 32.81
C ASN A 71 -28.25 10.62 34.11
N ASP A 72 -28.92 11.56 34.75
CA ASP A 72 -28.70 11.89 36.15
C ASP A 72 -28.96 10.59 36.91
N ILE A 73 -27.88 9.85 37.17
CA ILE A 73 -27.81 8.92 38.28
C ILE A 73 -27.10 9.74 39.35
N GLU A 74 -27.90 10.54 40.06
CA GLU A 74 -27.52 11.09 41.35
C GLU A 74 -27.59 9.99 42.42
N GLU A 75 -26.69 10.12 43.38
CA GLU A 75 -26.56 9.41 44.66
C GLU A 75 -26.12 7.94 44.64
N ASP A 76 -24.85 7.71 44.96
CA ASP A 76 -24.48 7.55 46.37
C ASP A 76 -22.97 7.75 46.56
N THR A 77 -22.60 8.69 47.42
CA THR A 77 -21.23 8.82 47.95
C THR A 77 -21.07 7.89 49.15
N PRO A 78 -20.19 6.87 49.12
CA PRO A 78 -19.75 6.24 50.35
C PRO A 78 -18.66 7.12 50.96
N GLU A 79 -19.00 7.78 52.06
CA GLU A 79 -18.01 8.34 52.97
C GLU A 79 -17.14 7.19 53.53
N TRP A 80 -15.83 7.28 53.31
CA TRP A 80 -14.84 6.73 54.22
C TRP A 80 -13.55 7.56 54.16
#